data_AF-A0A920AB53-F1
#
_entry.id   AF-A0A920AB53-F1
#
_cell.length_a   1.000
_cell.length_b   1.000
_cell.length_c   1.000
_cell.angle_alpha   90.00
_cell.angle_beta   90.00
_cell.angle_gamma   90.00
#
_symmetry.space_group_name_H-M   'P 1'
#
loop_
_entity.id
_entity.type
_entity.pdbx_description
1 polymer ?
#
loop_
_entity_poly.entity_id
_entity_poly.type
_entity_poly.pdbx_seq_one_letter_code
_entity_poly.pdbx_strand_id
1 'polypeptide(L)' 'MATGYHLHYEFRVNGMHTDPLTVKLPDAEPISDSEKERFQSLAVQMINRIDNLYLQIYAVN' A
#
# COMPACT_ATOMS: atom_id res chain seq x y z
N MET A 1 -22.51 -1.22 -19.05
CA MET A 1 -22.48 0.19 -19.49
C MET A 1 -23.07 1.05 -18.39
N ALA A 2 -22.45 2.17 -18.09
CA ALA A 2 -22.87 3.06 -17.02
C ALA A 2 -24.03 3.96 -17.46
N THR A 3 -25.15 3.95 -16.74
CA THR A 3 -26.35 4.76 -17.04
C THR A 3 -26.49 6.00 -16.14
N GLY A 4 -25.50 6.26 -15.27
CA GLY A 4 -25.45 7.38 -14.33
C GLY A 4 -24.15 7.38 -13.51
N TYR A 5 -23.98 8.36 -12.62
CA TYR A 5 -22.78 8.46 -11.76
C TYR A 5 -22.70 7.31 -10.76
N HIS A 6 -21.64 6.52 -10.85
CA HIS A 6 -21.30 5.50 -9.87
C HIS A 6 -19.81 5.18 -9.91
N LEU A 7 -19.34 4.56 -8.83
CA LEU A 7 -18.02 3.94 -8.75
C LEU A 7 -18.13 2.49 -9.21
N HIS A 8 -17.33 2.11 -10.21
CA HIS A 8 -17.16 0.71 -10.60
C HIS A 8 -15.89 0.16 -9.96
N TYR A 9 -16.00 -0.99 -9.27
CA TYR A 9 -14.88 -1.73 -8.72
C TYR A 9 -14.98 -3.19 -9.12
N GLU A 10 -13.84 -3.81 -9.39
CA GLU A 10 -13.72 -5.23 -9.71
C GLU A 10 -12.56 -5.83 -8.90
N PHE A 11 -12.74 -7.05 -8.41
CA PHE A 11 -11.66 -7.83 -7.82
C PHE A 11 -11.19 -8.89 -8.82
N ARG A 12 -9.87 -9.03 -8.89
CA ARG A 12 -9.22 -10.09 -9.66
C ARG A 12 -8.28 -10.86 -8.76
N VAL A 13 -8.46 -12.17 -8.68
CA VAL A 13 -7.53 -13.08 -7.98
C VAL A 13 -6.79 -13.88 -9.04
N ASN A 14 -5.46 -13.75 -9.09
CA ASN A 14 -4.62 -14.35 -10.14
C ASN A 14 -5.11 -14.03 -11.58
N GLY A 15 -5.64 -12.83 -11.79
CA GLY A 15 -6.16 -12.38 -13.08
C GLY A 15 -7.58 -12.84 -13.43
N MET A 16 -8.22 -13.71 -12.63
CA MET A 16 -9.60 -14.16 -12.83
C MET A 16 -10.58 -13.22 -12.14
N HIS A 17 -11.69 -12.88 -12.82
CA HIS A 17 -12.78 -12.09 -12.21
C HIS A 17 -13.42 -12.89 -11.07
N THR A 18 -13.63 -12.24 -9.94
CA THR A 18 -14.26 -12.83 -8.75
C THR A 18 -15.49 -12.03 -8.36
N ASP A 19 -16.49 -12.69 -7.76
CA ASP A 19 -17.64 -11.98 -7.19
C ASP A 19 -17.16 -11.07 -6.04
N PRO A 20 -17.23 -9.73 -6.22
CA PRO A 20 -16.69 -8.77 -5.28
C PRO A 20 -17.27 -8.86 -3.86
N LEU A 21 -18.49 -9.39 -3.70
CA LEU A 21 -19.15 -9.51 -2.41
C LEU A 21 -18.68 -10.72 -1.60
N THR A 22 -17.93 -11.64 -2.22
CA THR A 22 -17.53 -12.92 -1.64
C THR A 22 -16.02 -13.10 -1.52
N VAL A 23 -15.23 -12.20 -2.11
CA VAL A 23 -13.77 -12.20 -1.96
C VAL A 23 -13.44 -11.96 -0.49
N LYS A 24 -12.81 -12.95 0.16
CA LYS A 24 -12.13 -12.71 1.43
C LYS A 24 -10.94 -11.81 1.16
N LEU A 25 -11.08 -10.53 1.50
CA LEU A 25 -9.94 -9.64 1.54
C LEU A 25 -8.99 -10.15 2.63
N PRO A 26 -7.68 -10.20 2.37
CA PRO A 26 -6.73 -10.48 3.43
C PRO A 26 -6.90 -9.37 4.47
N ASP A 27 -7.34 -9.75 5.67
CA ASP A 27 -7.30 -8.85 6.80
C ASP A 27 -5.83 -8.68 7.17
N ALA A 28 -5.37 -7.44 7.27
CA ALA A 28 -4.01 -7.16 7.69
C ALA A 28 -4.03 -7.06 9.21
N GLU A 29 -3.33 -7.99 9.89
CA GLU A 29 -3.15 -7.86 11.32
C GLU A 29 -2.40 -6.55 11.63
N PRO A 30 -2.89 -5.73 12.59
CA PRO A 30 -2.19 -4.53 12.97
C PRO A 30 -0.86 -4.88 13.62
N ILE A 31 0.11 -3.97 13.49
CA ILE A 31 1.38 -4.08 14.23
C ILE A 31 1.07 -4.09 15.72
N SER A 32 1.65 -5.04 16.44
CA SER A 32 1.46 -5.19 17.88
C SER A 32 1.84 -3.88 18.61
N ASP A 33 1.11 -3.54 19.67
CA ASP A 33 1.36 -2.28 20.41
C ASP A 33 2.81 -2.17 20.89
N SER A 34 3.40 -3.30 21.30
CA SER A 34 4.80 -3.41 21.72
C SER A 34 5.81 -3.10 20.61
N GLU A 35 5.43 -3.23 19.34
CA GLU A 35 6.33 -3.06 18.20
C GLU A 35 6.12 -1.73 17.47
N LYS A 36 5.02 -1.01 17.74
CA LYS A 36 4.65 0.24 17.04
C LYS A 36 5.77 1.29 17.06
N GLU A 37 6.37 1.54 18.21
CA GLU A 37 7.42 2.56 18.34
C GLU A 37 8.68 2.18 17.55
N ARG A 38 9.08 0.90 17.64
CA ARG A 38 10.21 0.37 16.88
C ARG A 38 9.95 0.43 15.38
N PHE A 39 8.75 0.06 14.95
CA PHE A 39 8.33 0.13 13.55
C PHE A 39 8.39 1.56 13.03
N GLN A 40 7.81 2.53 13.75
CA GLN A 40 7.82 3.94 13.36
C GLN A 40 9.24 4.48 13.22
N SER A 41 10.11 4.17 14.19
CA SER A 41 11.51 4.57 14.16
C SER A 41 12.25 4.00 12.95
N LEU A 42 11.98 2.75 12.58
CA LEU A 42 12.58 2.12 11.40
C LEU A 42 12.02 2.72 10.11
N ALA A 43 10.71 2.97 10.04
CA ALA A 43 10.05 3.54 8.87
C ALA A 43 10.63 4.93 8.54
N VAL A 44 10.79 5.80 9.54
CA VAL A 44 11.41 7.12 9.37
C VAL A 44 12.85 7.01 8.86
N GLN A 45 13.64 6.09 9.41
CA GLN A 45 15.02 5.85 8.94
C GLN A 45 15.06 5.43 7.47
N MET A 46 14.14 4.54 7.05
CA MET A 46 14.07 4.07 5.67
C MET A 46 13.64 5.17 4.71
N ILE A 47 12.63 5.97 5.06
CA ILE A 47 12.17 7.11 4.26
C ILE A 47 13.33 8.10 4.07
N ASN A 48 13.99 8.49 5.16
CA ASN A 48 15.15 9.40 5.08
C ASN A 48 16.26 8.82 4.19
N ARG A 49 16.50 7.51 4.24
CA ARG A 49 17.50 6.87 3.37
C ARG A 49 17.10 6.94 1.90
N ILE A 50 15.83 6.69 1.59
CA ILE A 50 15.29 6.81 0.23
C ILE A 50 15.46 8.26 -0.26
N ASP A 51 15.06 9.25 0.53
CA ASP A 51 15.16 10.66 0.17
C ASP A 51 16.61 11.09 -0.09
N ASN A 52 17.55 10.66 0.75
CA ASN A 52 18.98 10.93 0.55
C ASN A 52 19.50 10.30 -0.76
N LEU A 53 19.10 9.07 -1.08
CA LEU A 53 19.50 8.42 -2.33
C LEU A 53 18.92 9.15 -3.55
N TYR A 54 17.65 9.58 -3.48
CA TYR A 54 17.06 10.42 -4.50
C TYR A 54 17.87 11.71 -4.69
N LEU A 55 18.16 12.45 -3.63
CA LEU A 55 18.95 13.69 -3.73
C LEU A 55 20.34 13.44 -4.30
N GLN A 56 21.03 12.35 -3.92
CA GLN A 56 22.34 12.02 -4.48
C GLN A 56 22.30 11.73 -5.98
N ILE A 57 21.25 11.07 -6.47
CA ILE A 57 21.13 10.76 -7.90
C ILE A 57 20.78 12.00 -8.72
N TYR A 58 19.90 12.86 -8.21
CA TYR A 58 19.36 13.98 -8.98
C TYR A 58 20.08 15.32 -8.76
N ALA A 59 20.78 15.53 -7.63
CA ALA A 59 21.52 16.76 -7.36
C ALA A 59 22.99 16.73 -7.84
N VAL A 60 23.46 15.59 -8.37
CA VAL A 60 24.82 15.42 -8.92
C VAL A 60 24.86 15.67 -10.44
N ASN A 61 23.76 16.15 -11.05
CA ASN A 61 23.72 16.66 -12.43
C ASN A 61 23.55 18.17 -12.47
#